data_AF-A0A7Y4QT26-F1
#
_entry.id   AF-A0A7Y4QT26-F1
#
_cell.length_a   1.000
_cell.length_b   1.000
_cell.length_c   1.000
_cell.angle_alpha   90.00
_cell.angle_beta   90.00
_cell.angle_gamma   90.00
#
_symmetry.space_group_name_H-M   'P 1'
#
loop_
_entity.id
_entity.type
_entity.pdbx_description
1 polymer ?
#
loop_
_entity_poly.entity_id
_entity_poly.type
_entity_poly.pdbx_seq_one_letter_code
_entity_poly.pdbx_strand_id
1 'polypeptide(L)' 'MVVDKNKIKVTSIEDIDYKDYPDFCNAFIASATDVNGRELSDNELDEINQDSQFVHEQVHEYIH' A
#
# COMPACT_ATOMS: atom_id res chain seq x y z
N MET A 1 0.82 -11.39 13.95
CA MET A 1 1.81 -10.29 14.07
C MET A 1 1.07 -9.03 13.70
N VAL A 2 1.39 -7.87 14.26
CA VAL A 2 0.75 -6.62 13.84
C VAL A 2 1.80 -5.87 13.01
N VAL A 3 1.55 -5.70 11.71
CA VAL A 3 2.42 -4.90 10.84
C VAL A 3 2.29 -3.43 11.25
N ASP A 4 3.42 -2.82 11.61
CA ASP A 4 3.48 -1.39 11.93
C ASP A 4 3.44 -0.55 10.65
N LYS A 5 2.24 -0.09 10.28
CA LYS A 5 1.99 0.69 9.05
C LYS A 5 2.80 2.00 8.94
N ASN A 6 3.23 2.55 10.08
CA ASN A 6 4.07 3.76 10.13
C ASN A 6 5.56 3.49 9.84
N LYS A 7 5.97 2.22 9.76
CA LYS A 7 7.37 1.81 9.53
C LYS A 7 7.55 1.08 8.20
N ILE A 8 6.55 1.14 7.34
CA ILE A 8 6.60 0.56 6.01
C ILE A 8 6.60 1.69 5.00
N LYS A 9 7.36 1.48 3.93
CA LYS A 9 7.47 2.36 2.79
C LYS A 9 6.93 1.60 1.60
N VAL A 10 5.85 2.12 1.02
CA VAL A 10 5.30 1.57 -0.21
C VAL A 10 6.28 1.85 -1.35
N THR A 11 6.66 0.79 -2.05
CA THR A 11 7.60 0.87 -3.18
C THR A 11 6.88 0.79 -4.51
N SER A 12 5.81 0.01 -4.57
CA SER A 12 4.99 -0.18 -5.78
C SER A 12 3.52 -0.36 -5.42
N ILE A 13 2.67 0.27 -6.22
CA ILE A 13 1.21 0.14 -6.17
C ILE A 13 0.74 -0.27 -7.57
N GLU A 14 -0.15 -1.24 -7.65
CA GLU A 14 -0.73 -1.72 -8.90
C GLU A 14 -2.25 -1.50 -8.93
N ASP A 15 -2.83 -1.67 -10.13
CA ASP A 15 -4.28 -1.53 -10.37
C ASP A 15 -4.85 -0.12 -10.09
N ILE A 16 -4.01 0.91 -10.22
CA ILE A 16 -4.43 2.31 -10.12
C ILE A 16 -5.27 2.68 -11.35
N ASP A 17 -6.59 2.72 -11.20
CA ASP A 17 -7.49 3.29 -12.23
C ASP A 17 -7.71 4.79 -12.00
N TYR A 18 -7.12 5.62 -12.85
CA TYR A 18 -7.29 7.07 -12.83
C TYR A 18 -8.71 7.54 -13.17
N LYS A 19 -9.57 6.68 -13.71
CA LYS A 19 -10.98 6.99 -13.93
C LYS A 19 -11.78 6.97 -12.63
N ASP A 20 -11.34 6.16 -11.66
CA ASP A 20 -11.93 6.07 -10.33
C ASP A 20 -11.34 7.12 -9.37
N TYR A 21 -10.66 8.14 -9.91
CA TYR A 21 -10.20 9.27 -9.09
C TYR A 21 -11.40 9.99 -8.44
N PRO A 22 -11.34 10.30 -7.13
CA PRO A 22 -10.20 10.14 -6.22
C PRO A 22 -10.15 8.83 -5.44
N ASP A 23 -11.16 7.96 -5.56
CA ASP A 23 -11.34 6.76 -4.73
C ASP A 23 -10.25 5.68 -4.95
N PHE A 24 -9.81 5.46 -6.19
CA PHE A 24 -8.82 4.42 -6.55
C PHE A 24 -9.13 3.05 -5.93
N CYS A 25 -10.40 2.66 -5.94
CA CYS A 25 -10.91 1.49 -5.23
C CYS A 25 -10.24 0.17 -5.62
N ASN A 26 -9.74 0.08 -6.86
CA ASN A 26 -9.09 -1.13 -7.36
C ASN A 26 -7.60 -1.21 -6.94
N ALA A 27 -6.99 -0.08 -6.56
CA ALA A 27 -5.56 -0.02 -6.30
C ALA A 27 -5.18 -0.80 -5.04
N PHE A 28 -4.04 -1.49 -5.11
CA PHE A 28 -3.48 -2.23 -3.98
C PHE A 28 -1.96 -2.12 -3.93
N ILE A 29 -1.39 -2.28 -2.73
CA ILE A 29 0.05 -2.27 -2.50
C ILE A 29 0.62 -3.60 -3.00
N ALA A 30 1.31 -3.55 -4.13
CA ALA A 30 1.96 -4.72 -4.72
C ALA A 30 3.32 -5.01 -4.08
N SER A 31 4.01 -3.99 -3.57
CA SER A 31 5.27 -4.15 -2.86
C SER A 31 5.51 -3.04 -1.85
N ALA A 32 6.04 -3.43 -0.70
CA ALA A 32 6.44 -2.51 0.35
C ALA A 32 7.70 -3.01 1.04
N THR A 33 8.46 -2.08 1.60
CA THR A 33 9.70 -2.34 2.33
C THR A 33 9.63 -1.68 3.69
N ASP A 34 10.06 -2.36 4.73
CA ASP A 34 10.18 -1.80 6.07
C ASP A 34 11.30 -0.74 6.12
N VAL A 35 11.30 0.13 7.14
CA VAL A 35 12.37 1.12 7.40
C VAL A 35 13.76 0.50 7.49
N ASN A 36 13.85 -0.80 7.79
CA ASN A 36 15.10 -1.55 7.81
C ASN A 36 15.56 -2.06 6.43
N GLY A 37 14.81 -1.79 5.35
CA GLY A 37 15.12 -2.26 4.00
C GLY A 37 14.70 -3.70 3.73
N ARG A 38 13.87 -4.29 4.60
CA ARG A 38 13.32 -5.64 4.43
C ARG A 38 12.01 -5.59 3.65
N GLU A 39 11.89 -6.39 2.60
CA GLU A 39 10.64 -6.56 1.86
C GLU A 39 9.58 -7.27 2.71
N LEU A 40 8.34 -6.77 2.64
CA LEU A 40 7.20 -7.39 3.31
C LEU A 40 6.86 -8.71 2.63
N SER A 41 6.47 -9.70 3.43
CA SER A 41 5.94 -10.96 2.90
C SER A 41 4.52 -10.78 2.37
N ASP A 42 4.06 -11.65 1.47
CA ASP A 42 2.71 -11.59 0.90
C ASP A 42 1.61 -11.50 1.96
N ASN A 43 1.77 -12.22 3.08
CA ASN A 43 0.81 -12.19 4.17
C ASN A 43 0.77 -10.84 4.91
N GLU A 44 1.91 -10.15 4.99
CA GLU A 44 2.00 -8.80 5.57
C GLU A 44 1.40 -7.77 4.60
N LEU A 45 1.63 -7.95 3.29
CA LEU A 45 1.00 -7.17 2.22
C LEU A 45 -0.52 -7.33 2.21
N ASP A 46 -1.04 -8.54 2.44
CA ASP A 46 -2.47 -8.79 2.53
C ASP A 46 -3.08 -8.08 3.76
N GLU A 47 -2.42 -8.14 4.92
CA GLU A 47 -2.87 -7.45 6.14
C GLU A 47 -2.92 -5.92 5.99
N ILE A 48 -1.97 -5.32 5.27
CA ILE A 48 -2.02 -3.86 5.01
C ILE A 48 -3.06 -3.51 3.95
N ASN A 49 -3.26 -4.37 2.93
CA ASN A 49 -4.26 -4.17 1.88
C ASN A 49 -5.69 -4.34 2.41
N GLN A 50 -5.88 -5.06 3.52
CA GLN A 50 -7.16 -5.10 4.23
C GLN A 50 -7.56 -3.73 4.81
N ASP A 51 -6.61 -2.83 5.03
CA ASP A 51 -6.89 -1.45 5.45
C ASP A 51 -7.00 -0.53 4.23
N SER A 52 -8.20 -0.45 3.68
CA SER A 52 -8.50 0.37 2.51
C SER A 52 -8.19 1.86 2.71
N GLN A 53 -8.26 2.36 3.96
CA GLN A 53 -7.92 3.75 4.25
C GLN A 53 -6.41 3.97 4.10
N PHE A 54 -5.60 3.07 4.66
CA PHE A 54 -4.15 3.14 4.52
C PHE A 54 -3.72 3.02 3.05
N VAL A 55 -4.27 2.05 2.31
CA VAL A 55 -3.97 1.89 0.88
C VAL A 55 -4.30 3.17 0.12
N HIS A 56 -5.48 3.75 0.35
CA HIS A 56 -5.90 4.98 -0.30
C HIS A 56 -4.93 6.13 -0.02
N GLU A 57 -4.54 6.36 1.23
CA GLU A 57 -3.55 7.38 1.58
C GLU A 57 -2.20 7.15 0.86
N GLN A 58 -1.72 5.91 0.81
CA GLN A 58 -0.49 5.56 0.11
C GLN A 58 -0.58 5.71 -1.41
N VAL A 59 -1.74 5.42 -2.01
CA VAL A 59 -1.98 5.65 -3.45
C VAL A 59 -1.87 7.13 -3.77
N HIS A 60 -2.51 7.99 -2.97
CA HIS A 60 -2.42 9.44 -3.13
C HIS A 60 -1.00 9.96 -2.95
N GLU A 61 -0.23 9.44 -1.99
CA GLU A 61 1.19 9.78 -1.84
C GLU A 61 2.05 9.28 -3.01
N TYR A 62 1.72 8.13 -3.61
CA TYR A 62 2.50 7.54 -4.71
C TYR A 62 2.33 8.29 -6.03
N ILE A 63 1.14 8.83 -6.29
CA ILE A 63 0.83 9.57 -7.53
C ILE A 63 1.19 11.06 -7.46
N HIS A 64 1.58 11.58 -6.29
CA HIS A 64 1.86 13.00 -6.06
C HIS A 64 3.36 13.29 -5.96
#